data_AF-A0A3M1Z560-F1
#
_entry.id   AF-A0A3M1Z560-F1
#
_cell.length_a   1.000
_cell.length_b   1.000
_cell.length_c   1.000
_cell.angle_alpha   90.00
_cell.angle_beta   90.00
_cell.angle_gamma   90.00
#
_symmetry.space_group_name_H-M   'P 1'
#
loop_
_entity.id
_entity.type
_entity.pdbx_description
1 polymer ?
#
loop_
_entity_poly.entity_id
_entity_poly.type
_entity_poly.pdbx_seq_one_letter_code
_entity_poly.pdbx_strand_id
1 'polypeptide(L)'
;AYVWALEKDDGTLDFRFDVLNPQGLSAKAMCVILGETLSGEPLEQIAGVPNDIVHQIFGREISMGKGQGLMGIVHMVTHEAKKRLS
;
A
#
# COMPACT_ATOMS: atom_id res chain seq x y z
N ALA A 1 6.82 7.12 1.52
CA ALA A 1 7.29 6.21 0.46
C ALA A 1 6.84 6.80 -0.87
N TYR A 2 7.56 6.51 -1.95
CA TYR A 2 7.04 6.72 -3.30
C TYR A 2 6.27 5.47 -3.71
N VAL A 3 5.15 5.66 -4.41
CA VAL A 3 4.29 4.60 -4.93
C VAL A 3 4.01 4.90 -6.39
N TRP A 4 4.21 3.90 -7.24
CA TRP A 4 3.84 3.95 -8.65
C TRP A 4 2.87 2.82 -8.93
N ALA A 5 1.68 3.15 -9.44
CA ALA A 5 0.71 2.19 -9.95
C ALA A 5 0.81 2.14 -11.47
N LEU A 6 1.23 1.00 -12.00
CA LEU A 6 1.40 0.75 -13.42
C LEU A 6 0.23 -0.08 -13.92
N GLU A 7 -0.42 0.35 -15.00
CA GLU A 7 -1.48 -0.44 -15.62
C GLU A 7 -0.88 -1.67 -16.33
N LYS A 8 -1.56 -2.80 -16.16
CA LYS A 8 -1.29 -4.04 -16.89
C LYS A 8 -2.29 -4.18 -18.03
N ASP A 9 -1.95 -5.03 -19.01
CA ASP A 9 -2.79 -5.29 -20.19
C ASP A 9 -4.18 -5.88 -19.82
N ASP A 10 -4.29 -6.52 -18.65
CA ASP A 10 -5.53 -7.09 -18.12
C ASP A 10 -6.38 -6.08 -17.34
N GLY A 11 -6.00 -4.80 -17.30
CA GLY A 11 -6.69 -3.73 -16.57
C GLY A 11 -6.42 -3.69 -15.07
N THR A 12 -5.60 -4.60 -14.54
CA THR A 12 -5.15 -4.57 -13.14
C THR A 12 -3.94 -3.65 -12.97
N LEU A 13 -3.47 -3.50 -11.72
CA LEU A 13 -2.33 -2.67 -11.37
C LEU A 13 -1.12 -3.51 -10.93
N ASP A 14 0.08 -3.13 -11.38
CA ASP A 14 1.37 -3.50 -10.79
C ASP A 14 1.87 -2.35 -9.90
N PHE A 15 2.18 -2.61 -8.62
CA PHE A 15 2.63 -1.58 -7.69
C PHE A 15 4.13 -1.65 -7.44
N ARG A 16 4.81 -0.52 -7.67
CA ARG A 16 6.23 -0.35 -7.35
C ARG A 16 6.42 0.69 -6.27
N PHE A 17 7.44 0.49 -5.45
CA PHE A 17 7.66 1.28 -4.26
C PHE A 17 9.12 1.69 -4.11
N ASP A 18 9.34 2.85 -3.50
CA ASP A 18 10.64 3.23 -2.97
C ASP A 18 10.53 3.88 -1.59
N VAL A 19 11.44 3.48 -0.69
CA VAL A 19 11.56 4.00 0.66
C VAL A 19 12.97 4.53 0.85
N LEU A 20 13.14 5.82 0.55
CA LEU A 20 14.44 6.49 0.64
C LEU A 20 15.03 6.51 2.05
N ASN A 21 14.20 6.43 3.10
CA ASN A 21 14.71 6.35 4.46
C ASN A 21 15.29 4.95 4.71
N PRO A 22 16.63 4.80 4.87
CA PRO A 22 17.24 3.49 5.07
C PRO A 22 16.76 2.80 6.34
N GLN A 23 16.41 3.58 7.38
CA GLN A 23 15.93 3.10 8.68
C GLN A 23 14.43 2.78 8.69
N GLY A 24 13.71 3.04 7.59
CA GLY A 24 12.27 2.84 7.46
C GLY A 24 11.86 1.36 7.27
N LEU A 25 12.31 0.45 8.15
CA LEU A 25 12.09 -1.00 7.97
C LEU A 25 10.61 -1.37 7.86
N SER A 26 9.76 -0.81 8.73
CA SER A 26 8.32 -1.09 8.68
C SER A 26 7.67 -0.56 7.40
N ALA A 27 8.14 0.58 6.87
CA ALA A 27 7.65 1.12 5.60
C ALA A 27 8.09 0.23 4.41
N LYS A 28 9.34 -0.23 4.42
CA LYS A 28 9.84 -1.20 3.43
C LYS A 28 9.04 -2.50 3.46
N ALA A 29 8.81 -3.04 4.65
CA ALA A 29 8.00 -4.25 4.84
C ALA A 29 6.57 -4.03 4.33
N MET A 30 5.94 -2.90 4.66
CA MET A 30 4.61 -2.56 4.15
C MET A 30 4.57 -2.52 2.62
N CYS A 31 5.57 -1.90 1.98
CA CYS A 31 5.67 -1.86 0.53
C CYS A 31 5.80 -3.26 -0.10
N VAL A 32 6.60 -4.15 0.49
CA VAL A 32 6.72 -5.55 0.03
C VAL A 32 5.38 -6.28 0.17
N ILE A 33 4.74 -6.20 1.35
CA ILE A 33 3.45 -6.85 1.60
C ILE A 33 2.41 -6.38 0.58
N LEU A 34 2.26 -5.07 0.37
CA LEU A 34 1.30 -4.52 -0.58
C LEU A 34 1.63 -4.93 -2.02
N GLY A 35 2.90 -4.88 -2.42
CA GLY A 35 3.33 -5.25 -3.76
C GLY A 35 3.07 -6.73 -4.07
N GLU A 36 3.40 -7.64 -3.15
CA GLU A 36 3.24 -9.08 -3.33
C GLU A 36 1.78 -9.55 -3.24
N THR A 37 0.93 -8.82 -2.50
CA THR A 37 -0.46 -9.26 -2.25
C THR A 37 -1.51 -8.54 -3.08
N LEU A 38 -1.23 -7.35 -3.61
CA LEU A 38 -2.23 -6.53 -4.32
C LEU A 38 -1.90 -6.33 -5.81
N SER A 39 -0.67 -6.55 -6.24
CA SER A 39 -0.34 -6.42 -7.67
C SER A 39 -1.02 -7.52 -8.46
N GLY A 40 -1.77 -7.14 -9.49
CA GLY A 40 -2.55 -8.07 -10.31
C GLY A 40 -3.92 -8.45 -9.76
N GLU A 41 -4.29 -7.98 -8.57
CA GLU A 41 -5.62 -8.23 -8.00
C GLU A 41 -6.69 -7.30 -8.62
N PRO A 42 -7.98 -7.68 -8.57
CA PRO A 42 -9.10 -6.83 -8.96
C PRO A 42 -9.09 -5.47 -8.26
N LEU A 43 -9.40 -4.41 -9.02
CA LEU A 43 -9.38 -3.02 -8.52
C LEU A 43 -10.32 -2.82 -7.34
N GLU A 44 -11.47 -3.49 -7.31
CA GLU A 44 -12.45 -3.42 -6.23
C GLU A 44 -11.90 -4.01 -4.93
N GLN A 45 -11.11 -5.09 -5.01
CA GLN A 45 -10.45 -5.66 -3.83
C GLN A 45 -9.38 -4.71 -3.29
N ILE A 46 -8.56 -4.14 -4.16
CA ILE A 46 -7.53 -3.17 -3.77
C ILE A 46 -8.19 -1.93 -3.15
N ALA A 47 -9.24 -1.40 -3.77
CA ALA A 47 -9.99 -0.24 -3.27
C ALA A 47 -10.64 -0.48 -1.90
N GLY A 48 -11.00 -1.74 -1.62
CA GLY A 48 -11.62 -2.19 -0.37
C GLY A 48 -10.66 -2.42 0.80
N VAL A 49 -9.33 -2.39 0.57
CA VAL A 49 -8.35 -2.61 1.65
C VAL A 49 -8.51 -1.52 2.73
N PRO A 50 -8.76 -1.89 3.99
CA PRO A 50 -8.96 -0.91 5.04
C PRO A 50 -7.60 -0.30 5.46
N ASN A 51 -7.56 1.03 5.64
CA ASN A 51 -6.32 1.72 6.03
C ASN A 51 -5.74 1.23 7.36
N ASP A 52 -6.59 0.80 8.30
CA ASP A 52 -6.19 0.32 9.61
C ASP A 52 -5.65 -1.12 9.62
N ILE A 53 -5.54 -1.78 8.46
CA ILE A 53 -4.86 -3.07 8.30
C ILE A 53 -3.43 -3.03 8.86
N VAL A 54 -2.81 -1.84 8.89
CA VAL A 54 -1.53 -1.57 9.53
C VAL A 54 -1.48 -2.09 10.97
N HIS A 55 -2.54 -1.92 11.74
CA HIS A 55 -2.60 -2.39 13.13
C HIS A 55 -2.76 -3.91 13.24
N GLN A 56 -3.29 -4.56 12.21
CA GLN A 56 -3.40 -6.01 12.16
C GLN A 56 -2.03 -6.63 11.80
N ILE A 57 -1.26 -5.97 10.93
CA ILE A 57 0.06 -6.45 10.46
C ILE A 57 1.17 -6.15 11.47
N PHE A 58 1.24 -4.92 11.99
CA PHE A 58 2.35 -4.44 12.82
C PHE A 58 2.01 -4.27 14.31
N GLY A 59 0.80 -4.66 14.70
CA GLY A 59 0.31 -4.49 16.07
C GLY A 59 -0.15 -3.06 16.39
N ARG A 60 -0.79 -2.92 17.56
CA ARG A 60 -1.33 -1.63 18.06
C ARG A 60 -0.29 -0.83 18.85
N GLU A 61 0.86 -1.42 19.13
CA GLU A 61 2.01 -0.84 19.81
C GLU A 61 2.88 0.03 18.89
N ILE A 62 2.61 0.03 17.58
CA ILE A 62 3.29 0.92 16.65
C ILE A 62 3.06 2.38 17.06
N SER A 63 4.14 3.16 17.12
CA SER A 63 4.03 4.56 17.52
C SER A 63 3.12 5.31 16.54
N MET A 64 2.38 6.31 17.05
CA MET A 64 1.43 7.06 16.24
C MET A 64 2.04 7.59 14.93
N GLY A 65 3.23 8.19 15.00
CA GLY A 65 3.90 8.73 13.80
C GLY A 65 4.26 7.65 12.77
N LYS A 66 4.70 6.46 13.21
CA LYS A 66 4.97 5.33 12.31
C LYS A 66 3.67 4.78 11.73
N GLY A 67 2.64 4.59 12.57
CA GLY A 67 1.33 4.11 12.14
C GLY A 67 0.73 5.00 11.05
N GLN A 68 0.71 6.31 11.27
CA GLN A 68 0.24 7.28 10.26
C GLN A 68 1.04 7.22 8.96
N GLY A 69 2.36 7.09 9.05
CA GLY A 69 3.22 6.93 7.87
C GLY A 69 2.88 5.68 7.05
N LEU A 70 2.61 4.55 7.71
CA LEU A 70 2.24 3.30 7.03
C LEU A 70 0.81 3.36 6.45
N MET A 71 -0.14 3.93 7.18
CA MET A 71 -1.49 4.17 6.67
C MET A 71 -1.48 5.06 5.45
N GLY A 72 -0.58 6.05 5.38
CA GLY A 72 -0.39 6.87 4.19
C GLY A 72 0.01 6.05 2.96
N ILE A 73 0.80 4.98 3.13
CA ILE A 73 1.19 4.07 2.03
C ILE A 73 -0.03 3.27 1.55
N VAL A 74 -0.81 2.70 2.47
CA VAL A 74 -2.06 2.00 2.15
C VAL A 74 -3.01 2.92 1.40
N HIS A 75 -3.16 4.16 1.89
CA HIS A 75 -4.03 5.14 1.27
C HIS A 75 -3.61 5.46 -0.17
N MET A 76 -2.32 5.65 -0.45
CA MET A 76 -1.84 5.87 -1.83
C MET A 76 -2.18 4.70 -2.76
N VAL A 77 -1.98 3.46 -2.32
CA VAL A 77 -2.31 2.26 -3.12
C VAL A 77 -3.80 2.15 -3.38
N THR A 78 -4.64 2.27 -2.35
CA THR A 78 -6.10 2.18 -2.50
C THR A 78 -6.67 3.35 -3.29
N HIS A 79 -6.06 4.52 -3.23
CA HIS A 79 -6.44 5.69 -4.02
C HIS A 79 -6.24 5.44 -5.52
N GLU A 80 -5.12 4.84 -5.93
CA GLU A 80 -4.85 4.54 -7.34
C GLU A 80 -5.84 3.54 -7.95
N ALA A 81 -6.33 2.58 -7.15
CA ALA A 81 -7.40 1.68 -7.57
C ALA A 81 -8.75 2.39 -7.68
N LYS A 82 -9.13 3.19 -6.66
CA LYS A 82 -10.39 3.95 -6.66
C LYS A 82 -10.48 4.92 -7.84
N LYS A 83 -9.38 5.58 -8.18
CA LYS A 83 -9.29 6.51 -9.32
C LYS A 83 -9.56 5.84 -10.67
N ARG A 84 -9.32 4.53 -10.80
CA ARG A 84 -9.55 3.77 -12.05
C ARG A 84 -10.92 3.12 -12.13
N LEU A 85 -11.59 2.99 -10.99
CA LEU A 85 -12.99 2.55 -10.91
C LEU A 85 -13.99 3.67 -11.19
N SER A 86 -13.56 4.93 -11.16
CA SER A 86 -14.39 6.13 -11.36
C SER A 86 -14.43 6.63 -12.79
#